data_AF-A0A7G2CPL8-F1
#
_entry.id   AF-A0A7G2CPL8-F1
#
_cell.length_a   1.000
_cell.length_b   1.000
_cell.length_c   1.000
_cell.angle_alpha   90.00
_cell.angle_beta   90.00
_cell.angle_gamma   90.00
#
_symmetry.space_group_name_H-M   'P 1'
#
loop_
_entity.id
_entity.type
_entity.pdbx_description
1 polymer ?
#
loop_
_entity_poly.entity_id
_entity_poly.type
_entity_poly.pdbx_seq_one_letter_code
_entity_poly.pdbx_strand_id
1 'polypeptide(L)'
;MNTVHTVNRRVKLTLKLAPKTEDEEYNARKKSFKSLSDSIKDYKNAMDRAKKSIKGVVDALSQVQRAFTGVAANPDLSPQTSNTITSFGAALDRLKGEIYENFEKAMDTEVSGPINGLREVETSCNTADNERTKFRKEYDLYRDLVRQKEAEYTKKDKDLSASKSYGGDVIKMNENQKLFEEADLKFTGACSSYTSQVAFSTTQSVDAFMRCWRDSLSRYTSEFAALASASCGYIRGGFDG
;
A
#
# COMPACT_ATOMS: atom_id res chain seq x y z
N MET A 1 -39.76 2.42 -32.36
CA MET A 1 -38.66 3.13 -33.06
C MET A 1 -37.83 3.96 -32.06
N ASN A 2 -37.13 3.34 -31.10
CA ASN A 2 -36.36 4.07 -30.05
C ASN A 2 -34.91 3.61 -29.89
N THR A 3 -34.43 2.71 -30.76
CA THR A 3 -33.09 2.11 -30.65
C THR A 3 -32.03 2.88 -31.43
N VAL A 4 -32.41 3.66 -32.45
CA VAL A 4 -31.47 4.37 -33.34
C VAL A 4 -30.88 5.62 -32.68
N HIS A 5 -31.63 6.33 -31.83
CA HIS A 5 -31.12 7.53 -31.14
C HIS A 5 -30.12 7.20 -30.02
N THR A 6 -30.28 6.07 -29.34
CA THR A 6 -29.42 5.64 -28.22
C THR A 6 -28.05 5.17 -28.70
N VAL A 7 -28.00 4.51 -29.87
CA VAL A 7 -26.74 4.07 -30.50
C VAL A 7 -25.97 5.26 -31.06
N ASN A 8 -26.65 6.24 -31.67
CA ASN A 8 -25.99 7.44 -32.21
C ASN A 8 -25.36 8.32 -31.10
N ARG A 9 -25.94 8.33 -29.89
CA ARG A 9 -25.35 9.00 -28.71
C ARG A 9 -24.07 8.32 -28.23
N ARG A 10 -24.02 6.98 -28.24
CA ARG A 10 -22.82 6.21 -27.84
C ARG A 10 -21.71 6.26 -28.88
N VAL A 11 -22.05 6.34 -30.17
CA VAL A 11 -21.06 6.40 -31.26
C VAL A 11 -20.45 7.80 -31.42
N LYS A 12 -21.21 8.88 -31.13
CA LYS A 12 -20.67 10.25 -31.10
C LYS A 12 -19.78 10.55 -29.89
N LEU A 13 -19.86 9.75 -28.82
CA LEU A 13 -18.93 9.81 -27.69
C LEU A 13 -17.50 9.36 -28.07
N THR A 14 -17.32 8.70 -29.23
CA THR A 14 -16.05 8.08 -29.62
C THR A 14 -15.30 8.82 -30.73
N LEU A 15 -15.88 9.84 -31.37
CA LEU A 15 -15.25 10.50 -32.53
C LEU A 15 -15.45 12.02 -32.52
N LYS A 16 -14.32 12.73 -32.41
CA LYS A 16 -14.08 14.18 -32.26
C LYS A 16 -14.11 14.66 -30.80
N LEU A 17 -12.98 14.41 -30.12
CA LEU A 17 -12.66 14.98 -28.82
C LEU A 17 -12.76 16.50 -28.89
N ALA A 18 -13.61 17.05 -28.04
CA ALA A 18 -13.56 18.44 -27.60
C ALA A 18 -12.12 18.84 -27.25
N PRO A 19 -11.72 20.12 -27.41
CA PRO A 19 -10.48 20.62 -26.84
C PRO A 19 -10.46 20.25 -25.36
N LYS A 20 -9.57 19.36 -24.97
CA LYS A 20 -9.57 18.79 -23.63
C LYS A 20 -9.29 19.94 -22.66
N THR A 21 -10.10 20.07 -21.61
CA THR A 21 -9.71 20.96 -20.49
C THR A 21 -8.39 20.43 -19.93
N GLU A 22 -7.30 21.16 -20.20
CA GLU A 22 -5.95 20.85 -19.72
C GLU A 22 -5.80 21.41 -18.31
N ASP A 23 -5.37 20.54 -17.41
CA ASP A 23 -5.23 20.85 -16.00
C ASP A 23 -3.92 20.23 -15.51
N GLU A 24 -2.87 21.03 -15.56
CA GLU A 24 -1.51 20.63 -15.18
C GLU A 24 -1.42 20.29 -13.69
N GLU A 25 -2.13 21.03 -12.84
CA GLU A 25 -2.17 20.81 -11.40
C GLU A 25 -2.80 19.46 -11.06
N TYR A 26 -3.94 19.14 -11.69
CA TYR A 26 -4.57 17.82 -11.56
C TYR A 26 -3.63 16.71 -12.03
N ASN A 27 -2.98 16.88 -13.19
CA ASN A 27 -2.10 15.85 -13.73
C ASN A 27 -0.89 15.61 -12.81
N ALA A 28 -0.29 16.68 -12.28
CA ALA A 28 0.79 16.60 -11.31
C ALA A 28 0.33 15.90 -10.02
N ARG A 29 -0.83 16.29 -9.48
CA ARG A 29 -1.41 15.70 -8.28
C ARG A 29 -1.74 14.22 -8.46
N LYS A 30 -2.35 13.84 -9.58
CA LYS A 30 -2.66 12.45 -9.92
C LYS A 30 -1.40 11.60 -10.07
N LYS A 31 -0.36 12.14 -10.72
CA LYS A 31 0.95 11.47 -10.83
C LYS A 31 1.58 11.27 -9.44
N SER A 32 1.55 12.30 -8.60
CA SER A 32 2.06 12.25 -7.23
C SER A 32 1.31 11.20 -6.39
N PHE A 33 -0.02 11.23 -6.41
CA PHE A 33 -0.87 10.24 -5.74
C PHE A 33 -0.53 8.80 -6.17
N LYS A 34 -0.45 8.56 -7.49
CA LYS A 34 -0.12 7.24 -8.02
C LYS A 34 1.27 6.76 -7.57
N SER A 35 2.27 7.63 -7.69
CA SER A 35 3.64 7.33 -7.25
C SER A 35 3.69 6.98 -5.77
N LEU A 36 2.92 7.68 -4.94
CA LEU A 36 2.85 7.43 -3.50
C LEU A 36 2.15 6.11 -3.19
N SER A 37 1.01 5.82 -3.84
CA SER A 37 0.30 4.53 -3.72
C SER A 37 1.20 3.35 -4.09
N ASP A 38 1.95 3.47 -5.18
CA ASP A 38 2.87 2.41 -5.61
C ASP A 38 4.03 2.24 -4.60
N SER A 39 4.57 3.34 -4.06
CA SER A 39 5.58 3.29 -3.00
C SER A 39 5.07 2.61 -1.73
N ILE A 40 3.79 2.80 -1.36
CA ILE A 40 3.17 2.11 -0.22
C ILE A 40 3.04 0.60 -0.46
N LYS A 41 2.77 0.16 -1.70
CA LYS A 41 2.75 -1.27 -2.04
C LYS A 41 4.14 -1.87 -1.92
N ASP A 42 5.15 -1.17 -2.43
CA ASP A 42 6.55 -1.61 -2.33
C ASP A 42 7.00 -1.70 -0.88
N TYR A 43 6.63 -0.72 -0.05
CA TYR A 43 6.85 -0.77 1.40
C TYR A 43 6.24 -2.05 2.03
N LYS A 44 4.95 -2.35 1.76
CA LYS A 44 4.30 -3.56 2.31
C LYS A 44 5.03 -4.83 1.91
N ASN A 45 5.42 -4.93 0.64
CA ASN A 45 6.19 -6.06 0.13
C ASN A 45 7.56 -6.19 0.81
N ALA A 46 8.25 -5.06 1.02
CA ALA A 46 9.54 -5.04 1.69
C ALA A 46 9.44 -5.47 3.16
N MET A 47 8.43 -4.99 3.90
CA MET A 47 8.20 -5.38 5.29
C MET A 47 7.87 -6.87 5.44
N ASP A 48 7.04 -7.42 4.55
CA ASP A 48 6.74 -8.86 4.53
C ASP A 48 7.99 -9.71 4.23
N ARG A 49 8.83 -9.27 3.28
CA ARG A 49 10.11 -9.95 3.00
C ARG A 49 11.06 -9.89 4.19
N ALA A 50 11.16 -8.74 4.86
CA ALA A 50 11.97 -8.57 6.06
C ALA A 50 11.51 -9.52 7.17
N LYS A 51 10.19 -9.62 7.40
CA LYS A 51 9.59 -10.57 8.34
C LYS A 51 9.94 -12.02 8.01
N LYS A 52 9.78 -12.42 6.74
CA LYS A 52 10.10 -13.76 6.24
C LYS A 52 11.59 -14.11 6.36
N SER A 53 12.49 -13.12 6.26
CA SER A 53 13.92 -13.35 6.40
C SER A 53 14.29 -13.87 7.80
N ILE A 54 13.73 -13.26 8.86
CA ILE A 54 13.94 -13.72 10.23
C ILE A 54 13.32 -15.10 10.45
N LYS A 55 12.12 -15.35 9.90
CA LYS A 55 11.52 -16.69 9.91
C LYS A 55 12.48 -17.73 9.32
N GLY A 56 13.08 -17.42 8.17
CA GLY A 56 14.06 -18.29 7.52
C GLY A 56 15.28 -18.60 8.41
N VAL A 57 15.78 -17.61 9.16
CA VAL A 57 16.86 -17.82 10.14
C VAL A 57 16.41 -18.76 11.26
N VAL A 58 15.23 -18.55 11.82
CA VAL A 58 14.67 -19.39 12.90
C VAL A 58 14.43 -20.84 12.42
N ASP A 59 13.93 -21.01 11.20
CA ASP A 59 13.73 -22.32 10.59
C ASP A 59 15.07 -23.03 10.34
N ALA A 60 16.10 -22.30 9.90
CA ALA A 60 17.46 -22.85 9.74
C ALA A 60 18.05 -23.29 11.09
N LEU A 61 17.92 -22.47 12.13
CA LEU A 61 18.35 -22.83 13.48
C LEU A 61 17.61 -24.08 14.01
N SER A 62 16.32 -24.20 13.72
CA SER A 62 15.54 -25.39 14.07
C SER A 62 16.06 -26.66 13.37
N GLN A 63 16.63 -26.55 12.17
CA GLN A 63 17.29 -27.68 11.49
C GLN A 63 18.61 -28.04 12.16
N VAL A 64 19.40 -27.03 12.57
CA VAL A 64 20.63 -27.22 13.33
C VAL A 64 20.34 -27.93 14.66
N GLN A 65 19.27 -27.54 15.36
CA GLN A 65 18.79 -28.23 16.57
C GLN A 65 18.59 -29.73 16.32
N ARG A 66 17.81 -30.08 15.28
CA ARG A 66 17.50 -31.48 14.96
C ARG A 66 18.75 -32.29 14.65
N ALA A 67 19.71 -31.70 13.94
CA ALA A 67 20.99 -32.36 13.66
C ALA A 67 21.76 -32.66 14.96
N PHE A 68 21.87 -31.68 15.86
CA PHE A 68 22.51 -31.90 17.16
C PHE A 68 21.75 -32.90 18.03
N THR A 69 20.42 -32.87 18.05
CA THR A 69 19.61 -33.88 18.76
C THR A 69 19.86 -35.29 18.22
N GLY A 70 20.01 -35.44 16.90
CA GLY A 70 20.39 -36.71 16.28
C GLY A 70 21.76 -37.20 16.73
N VAL A 71 22.73 -36.29 16.89
CA VAL A 71 24.05 -36.60 17.47
C VAL A 71 23.91 -37.03 18.93
N ALA A 72 23.15 -36.27 19.75
CA ALA A 72 22.93 -36.53 21.17
C ALA A 72 22.25 -37.89 21.47
N ALA A 73 21.58 -38.49 20.49
CA ALA A 73 20.97 -39.81 20.63
C ALA A 73 22.00 -40.96 20.67
N ASN A 74 23.28 -40.69 20.37
CA ASN A 74 24.33 -41.68 20.47
C ASN A 74 24.65 -41.99 21.96
N PRO A 75 24.49 -43.26 22.42
CA PRO A 75 24.72 -43.64 23.81
C PRO A 75 26.18 -43.50 24.27
N ASP A 76 27.14 -43.42 23.33
CA ASP A 76 28.57 -43.29 23.63
C ASP A 76 28.99 -41.84 23.92
N LEU A 77 28.07 -40.88 23.80
CA LEU A 77 28.38 -39.48 24.12
C LEU A 77 28.46 -39.23 25.62
N SER A 78 29.39 -38.34 25.98
CA SER A 78 29.49 -37.88 27.35
C SER A 78 28.18 -37.20 27.82
N PRO A 79 27.78 -37.38 29.08
CA PRO A 79 26.64 -36.65 29.66
C PRO A 79 26.73 -35.13 29.46
N GLN A 80 27.94 -34.59 29.45
CA GLN A 80 28.23 -33.18 29.25
C GLN A 80 27.86 -32.70 27.83
N THR A 81 28.22 -33.48 26.80
CA THR A 81 27.84 -33.20 25.42
C THR A 81 26.32 -33.23 25.26
N SER A 82 25.66 -34.24 25.85
CA SER A 82 24.21 -34.37 25.82
C SER A 82 23.50 -33.20 26.51
N ASN A 83 23.98 -32.76 27.67
CA ASN A 83 23.46 -31.60 28.40
C ASN A 83 23.63 -30.28 27.62
N THR A 84 24.77 -30.11 26.95
CA THR A 84 25.04 -28.92 26.12
C THR A 84 24.06 -28.85 24.94
N ILE A 85 23.87 -29.97 24.24
CA ILE A 85 22.93 -30.07 23.12
C ILE A 85 21.49 -29.84 23.58
N THR A 86 21.11 -30.37 24.74
CA THR A 86 19.78 -30.16 25.32
C THR A 86 19.54 -28.68 25.65
N SER A 87 20.54 -28.02 26.25
CA SER A 87 20.49 -26.60 26.59
C SER A 87 20.41 -25.71 25.34
N PHE A 88 21.13 -26.08 24.28
CA PHE A 88 21.02 -25.46 22.96
C PHE A 88 19.60 -25.57 22.38
N GLY A 89 19.00 -26.76 22.44
CA GLY A 89 17.62 -26.98 22.00
C GLY A 89 16.62 -26.10 22.75
N ALA A 90 16.70 -26.05 24.08
CA ALA A 90 15.82 -25.21 24.89
C ALA A 90 15.94 -23.71 24.57
N ALA A 91 17.15 -23.23 24.27
CA ALA A 91 17.34 -21.85 23.85
C ALA A 91 16.75 -21.57 22.46
N LEU A 92 16.89 -22.49 21.51
CA LEU A 92 16.26 -22.35 20.19
C LEU A 92 14.73 -22.39 20.27
N ASP A 93 14.16 -23.19 21.16
CA ASP A 93 12.72 -23.19 21.42
C ASP A 93 12.25 -21.82 21.96
N ARG A 94 13.02 -21.18 22.85
CA ARG A 94 12.75 -19.79 23.30
C ARG A 94 12.91 -18.76 22.19
N LEU A 95 13.96 -18.85 21.38
CA LEU A 95 14.15 -17.98 20.22
C LEU A 95 12.92 -18.02 19.30
N LYS A 96 12.39 -19.21 19.06
CA LYS A 96 11.22 -19.40 18.20
C LYS A 96 9.92 -18.98 18.88
N GLY A 97 9.60 -19.54 20.04
CA GLY A 97 8.29 -19.39 20.69
C GLY A 97 8.10 -18.07 21.43
N GLU A 98 9.17 -17.38 21.81
CA GLU A 98 9.06 -16.10 22.50
C GLU A 98 9.57 -14.95 21.63
N ILE A 99 10.81 -15.02 21.14
CA ILE A 99 11.44 -13.86 20.50
C ILE A 99 10.89 -13.65 19.09
N TYR A 100 10.81 -14.70 18.27
CA TYR A 100 10.28 -14.62 16.92
C TYR A 100 8.77 -14.34 16.91
N GLU A 101 7.97 -15.03 17.72
CA GLU A 101 6.51 -14.78 17.76
C GLU A 101 6.19 -13.33 18.15
N ASN A 102 6.92 -12.77 19.13
CA ASN A 102 6.76 -11.35 19.49
C ASN A 102 7.21 -10.41 18.36
N PHE A 103 8.31 -10.74 17.67
CA PHE A 103 8.77 -9.98 16.50
C PHE A 103 7.73 -10.00 15.37
N GLU A 104 7.22 -11.18 15.02
CA GLU A 104 6.22 -11.35 13.96
C GLU A 104 4.95 -10.56 14.29
N LYS A 105 4.47 -10.65 15.53
CA LYS A 105 3.33 -9.87 16.02
C LYS A 105 3.59 -8.37 15.90
N ALA A 106 4.73 -7.86 16.38
CA ALA A 106 5.07 -6.44 16.31
C ALA A 106 5.21 -5.94 14.87
N MET A 107 5.79 -6.73 13.97
CA MET A 107 5.86 -6.43 12.53
C MET A 107 4.46 -6.31 11.89
N ASP A 108 3.51 -7.16 12.30
CA ASP A 108 2.16 -7.12 11.76
C ASP A 108 1.32 -5.99 12.35
N THR A 109 1.39 -5.76 13.66
CA THR A 109 0.52 -4.79 14.35
C THR A 109 1.07 -3.37 14.36
N GLU A 110 2.36 -3.19 14.63
CA GLU A 110 2.96 -1.87 14.86
C GLU A 110 3.64 -1.33 13.60
N VAL A 111 4.29 -2.20 12.82
CA VAL A 111 4.99 -1.78 11.60
C VAL A 111 4.04 -1.74 10.40
N SER A 112 3.26 -2.81 10.19
CA SER A 112 2.37 -2.93 9.03
C SER A 112 0.96 -2.37 9.31
N GLY A 113 0.50 -2.43 10.55
CA GLY A 113 -0.83 -1.98 10.99
C GLY A 113 -1.18 -0.54 10.57
N PRO A 114 -0.34 0.48 10.87
CA PRO A 114 -0.63 1.87 10.51
C PRO A 114 -0.82 2.09 9.01
N ILE A 115 -0.15 1.30 8.18
CA ILE A 115 -0.16 1.40 6.72
C ILE A 115 -1.34 0.60 6.12
N ASN A 116 -1.89 -0.38 6.85
CA ASN A 116 -3.08 -1.11 6.40
C ASN A 116 -4.33 -0.22 6.37
N GLY A 117 -4.43 0.77 7.27
CA GLY A 117 -5.53 1.74 7.29
C GLY A 117 -5.59 2.68 6.06
N LEU A 118 -4.50 2.80 5.30
CA LEU A 118 -4.44 3.71 4.14
C LEU A 118 -5.31 3.26 2.95
N ARG A 119 -5.76 2.00 2.92
CA ARG A 119 -6.53 1.45 1.80
C ARG A 119 -7.87 2.17 1.59
N GLU A 120 -8.54 2.55 2.66
CA GLU A 120 -9.82 3.25 2.59
C GLU A 120 -9.64 4.66 2.02
N VAL A 121 -8.57 5.34 2.45
CA VAL A 121 -8.21 6.68 1.97
C VAL A 121 -7.79 6.66 0.50
N GLU A 122 -7.00 5.65 0.10
CA GLU A 122 -6.65 5.40 -1.30
C GLU A 122 -7.90 5.17 -2.16
N THR A 123 -8.86 4.38 -1.66
CA THR A 123 -10.13 4.10 -2.34
C THR A 123 -10.97 5.37 -2.50
N SER A 124 -11.04 6.21 -1.47
CA SER A 124 -11.71 7.51 -1.52
C SER A 124 -11.10 8.41 -2.60
N CYS A 125 -9.77 8.45 -2.67
CA CYS A 125 -9.04 9.23 -3.67
C CYS A 125 -9.32 8.75 -5.11
N ASN A 126 -9.30 7.44 -5.34
CA ASN A 126 -9.65 6.83 -6.64
C ASN A 126 -11.11 7.10 -7.02
N THR A 127 -12.03 7.06 -6.06
CA THR A 127 -13.45 7.35 -6.28
C THR A 127 -13.64 8.81 -6.71
N ALA A 128 -12.98 9.75 -6.03
CA ALA A 128 -13.02 11.16 -6.38
C ALA A 128 -12.40 11.43 -7.77
N ASP A 129 -11.29 10.76 -8.13
CA ASP A 129 -10.70 10.87 -9.47
C ASP A 129 -11.66 10.41 -10.58
N ASN A 130 -12.37 9.30 -10.34
CA ASN A 130 -13.35 8.76 -11.27
C ASN A 130 -14.55 9.69 -11.44
N GLU A 131 -15.10 10.22 -10.35
CA GLU A 131 -16.20 11.20 -10.36
C GLU A 131 -15.81 12.46 -11.13
N ARG A 132 -14.65 13.04 -10.79
CA ARG A 132 -14.10 14.21 -11.48
C ARG A 132 -13.93 13.96 -12.97
N THR A 133 -13.33 12.83 -13.34
CA THR A 133 -13.11 12.46 -14.74
C THR A 133 -14.42 12.32 -15.51
N LYS A 134 -15.46 11.78 -14.86
CA LYS A 134 -16.81 11.66 -15.44
C LYS A 134 -17.39 13.05 -15.73
N PHE A 135 -17.49 13.91 -14.72
CA PHE A 135 -18.11 15.23 -14.89
C PHE A 135 -17.34 16.12 -15.85
N ARG A 136 -16.00 16.06 -15.87
CA ARG A 136 -15.17 16.75 -16.87
C ARG A 136 -15.55 16.34 -18.29
N LYS A 137 -15.72 15.03 -18.55
CA LYS A 137 -16.11 14.53 -19.88
C LYS A 137 -17.51 14.96 -20.28
N GLU A 138 -18.46 14.97 -19.34
CA GLU A 138 -19.83 15.42 -19.60
C GLU A 138 -19.89 16.94 -19.85
N TYR A 139 -19.13 17.72 -19.07
CA TYR A 139 -18.97 19.16 -19.29
C TYR A 139 -18.35 19.47 -20.67
N ASP A 140 -17.20 18.85 -20.99
CA ASP A 140 -16.51 19.03 -22.28
C ASP A 140 -17.46 18.69 -23.46
N LEU A 141 -18.30 17.65 -23.32
CA LEU A 141 -19.29 17.26 -24.33
C LEU A 141 -20.36 18.34 -24.55
N TYR A 142 -21.01 18.82 -23.48
CA TYR A 142 -22.08 19.82 -23.63
C TYR A 142 -21.54 21.18 -24.07
N ARG A 143 -20.34 21.56 -23.59
CA ARG A 143 -19.64 22.78 -24.05
C ARG A 143 -19.42 22.76 -25.56
N ASP A 144 -19.01 21.61 -26.10
CA ASP A 144 -18.82 21.44 -27.54
C ASP A 144 -20.13 21.47 -28.33
N LEU A 145 -21.20 20.84 -27.82
CA LEU A 145 -22.52 20.87 -28.45
C LEU A 145 -23.09 22.30 -28.51
N VAL A 146 -22.94 23.07 -27.43
CA VAL A 146 -23.33 24.49 -27.34
C VAL A 146 -22.54 25.28 -28.38
N ARG A 147 -21.20 25.19 -28.36
CA ARG A 147 -20.31 25.89 -29.30
C ARG A 147 -20.62 25.58 -30.78
N GLN A 148 -20.87 24.31 -31.10
CA GLN A 148 -21.22 23.91 -32.47
C GLN A 148 -22.54 24.53 -32.93
N LYS A 149 -23.55 24.58 -32.04
CA LYS A 149 -24.85 25.21 -32.35
C LYS A 149 -24.75 26.71 -32.51
N GLU A 150 -24.02 27.39 -31.63
CA GLU A 150 -23.75 28.82 -31.75
C GLU A 150 -23.15 29.13 -33.12
N ALA A 151 -22.08 28.42 -33.50
CA ALA A 151 -21.45 28.59 -34.80
C ALA A 151 -22.39 28.29 -35.99
N GLU A 152 -23.20 27.24 -35.90
CA GLU A 152 -24.17 26.87 -36.94
C GLU A 152 -25.24 27.96 -37.14
N TYR A 153 -25.79 28.48 -36.03
CA TYR A 153 -26.87 29.46 -36.05
C TYR A 153 -26.37 30.84 -36.49
N THR A 154 -25.21 31.27 -35.99
CA THR A 154 -24.54 32.49 -36.48
C THR A 154 -24.28 32.41 -37.98
N LYS A 155 -23.79 31.28 -38.50
CA LYS A 155 -23.55 31.11 -39.96
C LYS A 155 -24.84 31.18 -40.79
N LYS A 156 -25.97 30.80 -40.21
CA LYS A 156 -27.28 30.77 -40.90
C LYS A 156 -28.10 32.03 -40.68
N ASP A 157 -27.57 33.02 -39.93
CA ASP A 157 -28.30 34.21 -39.47
C ASP A 157 -29.64 33.85 -38.81
N LYS A 158 -29.59 32.86 -37.91
CA LYS A 158 -30.75 32.36 -37.17
C LYS A 158 -30.61 32.65 -35.68
N ASP A 159 -31.73 32.98 -35.04
CA ASP A 159 -31.80 33.09 -33.58
C ASP A 159 -31.71 31.71 -32.91
N LEU A 160 -30.84 31.59 -31.90
CA LEU A 160 -30.67 30.40 -31.07
C LEU A 160 -31.94 30.01 -30.31
N SER A 161 -32.85 30.94 -30.06
CA SER A 161 -34.17 30.69 -29.46
C SER A 161 -35.02 29.73 -30.32
N ALA A 162 -34.79 29.67 -31.64
CA ALA A 162 -35.46 28.73 -32.54
C ALA A 162 -34.95 27.28 -32.40
N SER A 163 -33.84 27.07 -31.68
CA SER A 163 -33.27 25.74 -31.46
C SER A 163 -33.97 25.00 -30.33
N LYS A 164 -34.69 23.93 -30.68
CA LYS A 164 -35.40 23.07 -29.72
C LYS A 164 -34.54 22.41 -28.65
N SER A 165 -33.22 22.37 -28.83
CA SER A 165 -32.30 21.70 -27.90
C SER A 165 -31.20 22.59 -27.34
N TYR A 166 -31.03 23.84 -27.80
CA TYR A 166 -29.95 24.72 -27.34
C TYR A 166 -30.06 25.02 -25.83
N GLY A 167 -31.21 25.51 -25.36
CA GLY A 167 -31.40 25.82 -23.93
C GLY A 167 -31.19 24.61 -23.02
N GLY A 168 -31.63 23.42 -23.44
CA GLY A 168 -31.39 22.18 -22.70
C GLY A 168 -29.92 21.76 -22.64
N ASP A 169 -29.15 21.99 -23.71
CA ASP A 169 -27.71 21.71 -23.72
C ASP A 169 -26.93 22.72 -22.85
N VAL A 170 -27.34 24.00 -22.84
CA VAL A 170 -26.76 25.04 -21.95
C VAL A 170 -27.00 24.71 -20.47
N ILE A 171 -28.22 24.32 -20.10
CA ILE A 171 -28.54 23.91 -18.71
C ILE A 171 -27.62 22.77 -18.28
N LYS A 172 -27.50 21.72 -19.11
CA LYS A 172 -26.64 20.57 -18.79
C LYS A 172 -25.16 20.90 -18.77
N MET A 173 -24.71 21.81 -19.62
CA MET A 173 -23.33 22.32 -19.57
C MET A 173 -23.06 22.96 -18.20
N ASN A 174 -23.92 23.87 -17.76
CA ASN A 174 -23.75 24.58 -16.48
C ASN A 174 -23.85 23.63 -15.28
N GLU A 175 -24.79 22.68 -15.30
CA GLU A 175 -24.91 21.65 -14.26
C GLU A 175 -23.64 20.80 -14.16
N ASN A 176 -23.11 20.34 -15.30
CA ASN A 176 -21.89 19.52 -15.31
C ASN A 176 -20.63 20.31 -14.97
N GLN A 177 -20.59 21.61 -15.28
CA GLN A 177 -19.51 22.49 -14.84
C GLN A 177 -19.45 22.52 -13.31
N LYS A 178 -20.59 22.79 -12.66
CA LYS A 178 -20.68 22.84 -11.20
C LYS A 178 -20.29 21.50 -10.56
N LEU A 179 -20.81 20.39 -11.09
CA LEU A 179 -20.47 19.05 -10.59
C LEU A 179 -18.99 18.70 -10.81
N PHE A 180 -18.39 19.17 -11.90
CA PHE A 180 -16.96 19.01 -12.15
C PHE A 180 -16.12 19.79 -11.12
N GLU A 181 -16.45 21.06 -10.86
CA GLU A 181 -15.77 21.90 -9.87
C GLU A 181 -15.88 21.30 -8.45
N GLU A 182 -17.06 20.81 -8.06
CA GLU A 182 -17.26 20.12 -6.78
C GLU A 182 -16.44 18.83 -6.68
N ALA A 183 -16.40 18.02 -7.74
CA ALA A 183 -15.61 16.80 -7.78
C ALA A 183 -14.09 17.05 -7.81
N ASP A 184 -13.65 18.15 -8.42
CA ASP A 184 -12.26 18.60 -8.41
C ASP A 184 -11.80 18.96 -6.99
N LEU A 185 -12.59 19.75 -6.27
CA LEU A 185 -12.35 20.07 -4.87
C LEU A 185 -12.30 18.81 -3.99
N LYS A 186 -13.23 17.87 -4.21
CA LYS A 186 -13.25 16.58 -3.51
C LYS A 186 -12.00 15.76 -3.78
N PHE A 187 -11.55 15.68 -5.04
CA PHE A 187 -10.32 14.98 -5.41
C PHE A 187 -9.09 15.64 -4.78
N THR A 188 -8.99 16.97 -4.84
CA THR A 188 -7.92 17.74 -4.23
C THR A 188 -7.84 17.48 -2.72
N GLY A 189 -8.98 17.55 -2.02
CA GLY A 189 -9.07 17.24 -0.59
C GLY A 189 -8.69 15.80 -0.26
N ALA A 190 -9.16 14.83 -1.07
CA ALA A 190 -8.83 13.42 -0.88
C ALA A 190 -7.32 13.14 -1.06
N CYS A 191 -6.68 13.73 -2.08
CA CYS A 191 -5.23 13.61 -2.27
C CYS A 191 -4.43 14.22 -1.12
N SER A 192 -4.85 15.39 -0.63
CA SER A 192 -4.18 16.04 0.51
C SER A 192 -4.32 15.20 1.78
N SER A 193 -5.51 14.66 2.05
CA SER A 193 -5.75 13.73 3.17
C SER A 193 -4.90 12.46 3.04
N TYR A 194 -4.85 11.85 1.86
CA TYR A 194 -4.02 10.68 1.59
C TYR A 194 -2.54 10.96 1.85
N THR A 195 -2.02 12.07 1.36
CA THR A 195 -0.62 12.47 1.55
C THR A 195 -0.27 12.65 3.03
N SER A 196 -1.12 13.37 3.78
CA SER A 196 -0.91 13.59 5.22
C SER A 196 -0.97 12.29 6.02
N GLN A 197 -1.92 11.41 5.71
CA GLN A 197 -2.04 10.12 6.39
C GLN A 197 -0.88 9.18 6.07
N VAL A 198 -0.42 9.17 4.81
CA VAL A 198 0.80 8.43 4.45
C VAL A 198 1.99 8.94 5.26
N ALA A 199 2.22 10.26 5.30
CA ALA A 199 3.33 10.83 6.05
C ALA A 199 3.30 10.45 7.53
N PHE A 200 2.12 10.54 8.16
CA PHE A 200 1.91 10.16 9.55
C PHE A 200 2.16 8.67 9.79
N SER A 201 1.48 7.79 9.04
CA SER A 201 1.60 6.34 9.19
C SER A 201 3.00 5.85 8.90
N THR A 202 3.68 6.36 7.86
CA THR A 202 5.06 5.98 7.55
C THR A 202 6.03 6.39 8.66
N THR A 203 5.85 7.56 9.27
CA THR A 203 6.68 7.99 10.41
C THR A 203 6.54 7.02 11.59
N GLN A 204 5.31 6.66 11.94
CA GLN A 204 5.05 5.68 13.00
C GLN A 204 5.64 4.30 12.67
N SER A 205 5.44 3.85 11.44
CA SER A 205 5.93 2.56 10.95
C SER A 205 7.45 2.46 10.95
N VAL A 206 8.17 3.52 10.57
CA VAL A 206 9.65 3.54 10.58
C VAL A 206 10.17 3.44 12.00
N ASP A 207 9.61 4.23 12.93
CA ASP A 207 10.03 4.18 14.33
C ASP A 207 9.72 2.81 14.97
N ALA A 208 8.53 2.26 14.71
CA ALA A 208 8.15 0.92 15.15
C ALA A 208 9.08 -0.15 14.56
N PHE A 209 9.45 -0.03 13.28
CA PHE A 209 10.36 -0.97 12.62
C PHE A 209 11.73 -0.97 13.31
N MET A 210 12.32 0.20 13.53
CA MET A 210 13.63 0.31 14.17
C MET A 210 13.60 -0.23 15.61
N ARG A 211 12.55 0.06 16.38
CA ARG A 211 12.38 -0.47 17.74
C ARG A 211 12.21 -1.99 17.74
N CYS A 212 11.31 -2.52 16.91
CA CYS A 212 11.06 -3.95 16.77
C CYS A 212 12.35 -4.71 16.45
N TRP A 213 13.12 -4.26 15.45
CA TRP A 213 14.38 -4.90 15.07
C TRP A 213 15.45 -4.83 16.14
N ARG A 214 15.64 -3.65 16.76
CA ARG A 214 16.59 -3.48 17.86
C ARG A 214 16.28 -4.44 19.01
N ASP A 215 15.02 -4.48 19.44
CA ASP A 215 14.61 -5.25 20.61
C ASP A 215 14.73 -6.75 20.33
N SER A 216 14.36 -7.21 19.12
CA SER A 216 14.55 -8.61 18.72
C SER A 216 16.02 -9.00 18.62
N LEU A 217 16.85 -8.21 17.93
CA LEU A 217 18.28 -8.50 17.79
C LEU A 217 19.01 -8.50 19.15
N SER A 218 18.62 -7.60 20.06
CA SER A 218 19.16 -7.59 21.42
C SER A 218 18.81 -8.88 22.15
N ARG A 219 17.56 -9.37 22.04
CA ARG A 219 17.14 -10.63 22.67
C ARG A 219 17.85 -11.85 22.07
N TYR A 220 17.98 -11.91 20.74
CA TYR A 220 18.77 -12.95 20.08
C TYR A 220 20.22 -12.96 20.60
N THR A 221 20.85 -11.80 20.66
CA THR A 221 22.24 -11.65 21.13
C THR A 221 22.39 -12.15 22.57
N SER A 222 21.47 -11.79 23.46
CA SER A 222 21.49 -12.23 24.86
C SER A 222 21.35 -13.76 25.00
N GLU A 223 20.43 -14.39 24.26
CA GLU A 223 20.26 -15.85 24.29
C GLU A 223 21.50 -16.58 23.75
N PHE A 224 22.09 -16.12 22.65
CA PHE A 224 23.32 -16.71 22.13
C PHE A 224 24.52 -16.49 23.06
N ALA A 225 24.62 -15.35 23.73
CA ALA A 225 25.67 -15.10 24.71
C ALA A 225 25.52 -16.02 25.95
N ALA A 226 24.29 -16.26 26.40
CA ALA A 226 24.01 -17.19 27.49
C ALA A 226 24.42 -18.63 27.11
N LEU A 227 24.11 -19.07 25.89
CA LEU A 227 24.56 -20.36 25.35
C LEU A 227 26.08 -20.49 25.26
N ALA A 228 26.76 -19.44 24.76
CA ALA A 228 28.21 -19.43 24.66
C ALA A 228 28.88 -19.48 26.04
N SER A 229 28.33 -18.78 27.03
CA SER A 229 28.84 -18.80 28.41
C SER A 229 28.63 -20.16 29.07
N ALA A 230 27.45 -20.77 28.87
CA ALA A 230 27.13 -22.10 29.36
C ALA A 230 27.99 -23.21 28.74
N SER A 231 28.58 -23.00 27.57
CA SER A 231 29.50 -23.96 26.93
C SER A 231 30.98 -23.70 27.29
N CYS A 232 31.40 -22.43 27.41
CA CYS A 232 32.79 -22.06 27.75
C CYS A 232 33.16 -22.36 29.20
N GLY A 233 32.22 -22.29 30.14
CA GLY A 233 32.47 -22.61 31.56
C GLY A 233 32.96 -24.04 31.79
N TYR A 234 32.70 -24.96 30.86
CA TYR A 234 33.04 -26.38 31.00
C TYR A 234 34.37 -26.77 30.34
N ILE A 235 34.83 -26.04 29.32
CA ILE A 235 36.12 -26.33 28.65
C ILE A 235 37.31 -26.06 29.60
N ARG A 236 37.17 -25.12 30.54
CA ARG A 236 38.21 -24.81 31.53
C ARG A 236 38.31 -25.78 32.71
N GLY A 237 37.31 -26.63 32.94
CA GLY A 237 37.30 -27.57 34.08
C GLY A 237 37.62 -29.02 33.72
N GLY A 238 37.76 -29.35 32.43
CA GLY A 238 37.87 -30.72 31.93
C GLY A 238 39.29 -31.23 31.63
N PHE A 239 40.33 -30.46 31.92
CA PHE A 239 41.74 -30.83 31.65
C PHE A 239 42.59 -31.06 32.90
N ASP A 240 42.01 -30.93 34.10
CA ASP A 240 42.69 -31.19 35.38
C ASP A 240 42.09 -32.42 36.08
N GLY A 241 42.07 -33.56 35.38
CA GLY A 241 41.62 -34.86 35.91
C GLY A 241 42.44 -36.02 35.36
#